data_AF-A0A0A9D153-F1
#
_entry.id   AF-A0A0A9D153-F1
#
_cell.length_a   1.000
_cell.length_b   1.000
_cell.length_c   1.000
_cell.angle_alpha   90.00
_cell.angle_beta   90.00
_cell.angle_gamma   90.00
#
_symmetry.space_group_name_H-M   'P 1'
#
loop_
_entity.id
_entity.type
_entity.pdbx_description
1 polymer ?
#
loop_
_entity_poly.entity_id
_entity_poly.type
_entity_poly.pdbx_seq_one_letter_code
_entity_poly.pdbx_strand_id
1 'polypeptide(L)'
;MTVHATLWDGSYWATQKGKVPVDWSRAPFVVSYRGYVGDACVSGGSCPNGSGRWMDRQPDGAEWGTVKWAERNYMRYNYCEDGWRFPQGLPGECNRH
;
A
#
# COMPACT_ATOMS: atom_id res chain seq x y z
N MET A 1 -0.74 -10.08 -13.02
CA MET A 1 -0.64 -8.69 -12.51
C MET A 1 0.59 -8.04 -13.13
N THR A 2 0.59 -6.72 -13.28
CA THR A 2 1.69 -5.93 -13.82
C THR A 2 2.03 -4.80 -12.84
N VAL A 3 3.31 -4.42 -12.78
CA VAL A 3 3.75 -3.30 -11.94
C VAL A 3 3.58 -1.99 -12.70
N HIS A 4 2.97 -1.00 -12.06
CA HIS A 4 2.76 0.34 -12.63
C HIS A 4 3.30 1.41 -11.68
N ALA A 5 3.88 2.46 -12.23
CA ALA A 5 4.24 3.68 -11.51
C ALA A 5 3.72 4.87 -12.31
N THR A 6 2.90 5.71 -11.67
CA THR A 6 2.26 6.86 -12.30
C THR A 6 2.29 8.07 -11.38
N LEU A 7 2.38 9.26 -11.99
CA LEU A 7 2.11 10.55 -11.34
C LEU A 7 0.88 11.13 -12.02
N TRP A 8 -0.14 11.49 -11.24
CA TRP A 8 -1.42 11.97 -11.78
C TRP A 8 -2.11 12.93 -10.80
N ASP A 9 -3.07 13.70 -11.30
CA ASP A 9 -3.84 14.68 -10.52
C ASP A 9 -5.00 14.03 -9.75
N GLY A 10 -4.84 13.93 -8.44
CA GLY A 10 -5.86 13.42 -7.51
C GLY A 10 -6.64 14.52 -6.77
N SER A 11 -6.76 15.73 -7.30
CA SER A 11 -7.32 16.90 -6.59
C SER A 11 -8.69 16.69 -5.95
N TYR A 12 -9.52 15.78 -6.46
CA TYR A 12 -10.84 15.50 -5.89
C TYR A 12 -10.80 14.79 -4.53
N TRP A 13 -9.65 14.22 -4.11
CA TRP A 13 -9.57 13.42 -2.87
C TRP A 13 -8.23 13.48 -2.14
N ALA A 14 -7.10 13.65 -2.85
CA ALA A 14 -5.77 13.33 -2.35
C ALA A 14 -5.35 14.17 -1.12
N THR A 15 -5.50 15.49 -1.17
CA THR A 15 -5.05 16.37 -0.10
C THR A 15 -6.24 16.88 0.72
N GLN A 16 -6.25 16.55 2.01
CA GLN A 16 -7.33 16.91 2.94
C GLN A 16 -8.74 16.54 2.43
N LYS A 17 -8.91 15.34 1.87
CA LYS A 17 -10.18 14.89 1.29
C LYS A 17 -10.67 15.81 0.15
N GLY A 18 -9.75 16.34 -0.65
CA GLY A 18 -10.03 17.20 -1.81
C GLY A 18 -10.20 18.69 -1.50
N LYS A 19 -10.00 19.13 -0.25
CA LYS A 19 -10.10 20.54 0.13
C LYS A 19 -8.97 21.41 -0.41
N VAL A 20 -7.82 20.81 -0.72
CA VAL A 20 -6.65 21.52 -1.25
C VAL A 20 -6.33 20.93 -2.63
N PRO A 21 -6.83 21.53 -3.71
CA PRO A 21 -6.53 21.07 -5.07
C PRO A 21 -5.08 21.40 -5.46
N VAL A 22 -4.62 20.79 -6.54
CA VAL A 22 -3.30 21.08 -7.11
C VAL A 22 -3.21 22.54 -7.57
N ASP A 23 -2.08 23.17 -7.28
CA ASP A 23 -1.74 24.51 -7.77
C ASP A 23 -0.87 24.38 -9.03
N TRP A 24 -1.49 24.38 -10.21
CA TRP A 24 -0.81 24.21 -11.49
C TRP A 24 0.21 25.32 -11.81
N SER A 25 0.17 26.47 -11.12
CA SER A 25 1.20 27.51 -11.28
C SER A 25 2.58 27.05 -10.79
N ARG A 26 2.64 25.98 -9.98
CA ARG A 26 3.88 25.38 -9.46
C ARG A 26 4.44 24.25 -10.32
N ALA A 27 3.86 24.01 -11.49
CA ALA A 27 4.37 23.02 -12.43
C ALA A 27 5.79 23.40 -12.91
N PRO A 28 6.63 22.42 -13.31
CA PRO A 28 6.32 20.99 -13.42
C PRO A 28 6.39 20.23 -12.09
N PHE A 29 5.49 19.26 -11.92
CA PHE A 29 5.57 18.28 -10.83
C PHE A 29 6.40 17.09 -11.29
N VAL A 30 7.54 16.86 -10.63
CA VAL A 30 8.51 15.85 -11.06
C VAL A 30 8.68 14.80 -9.97
N VAL A 31 8.57 13.53 -10.35
CA VAL A 31 8.92 12.38 -9.52
C VAL A 31 10.07 11.63 -10.17
N SER A 32 11.07 11.25 -9.37
CA SER A 32 12.23 10.49 -9.83
C SER A 32 12.21 9.10 -9.22
N TYR A 33 12.39 8.08 -10.05
CA TYR A 33 12.40 6.68 -9.64
C TYR A 33 13.77 6.07 -9.97
N ARG A 34 14.27 5.17 -9.11
CA ARG A 34 15.54 4.46 -9.30
C ARG A 34 15.54 3.12 -8.55
N GLY A 35 16.48 2.24 -8.89
CA GLY A 35 16.70 0.99 -8.15
C GLY A 35 15.57 -0.03 -8.32
N TYR A 36 15.04 -0.17 -9.53
CA TYR A 36 13.98 -1.15 -9.81
C TYR A 36 14.52 -2.58 -9.63
N VAL A 37 13.89 -3.34 -8.75
CA VAL A 37 14.19 -4.76 -8.51
C VAL A 37 12.89 -5.55 -8.62
N GLY A 38 12.90 -6.62 -9.40
CA GLY A 38 11.78 -7.55 -9.53
C GLY A 38 12.21 -8.96 -9.14
N ASP A 39 11.75 -9.43 -7.99
CA ASP A 39 11.80 -10.84 -7.59
C ASP A 39 10.36 -11.37 -7.56
N ALA A 40 9.92 -11.97 -8.67
CA ALA A 40 8.52 -12.32 -8.89
C ALA A 40 8.35 -13.63 -9.66
N CYS A 41 7.22 -14.28 -9.41
CA CYS A 41 6.74 -15.45 -10.15
C CYS A 41 5.83 -14.98 -11.31
N VAL A 42 6.31 -15.06 -12.55
CA VAL A 42 5.61 -14.56 -13.75
C VAL A 42 4.62 -15.61 -14.27
N SER A 43 3.37 -15.21 -14.53
CA SER A 43 2.34 -16.12 -15.05
C SER A 43 2.68 -16.62 -16.46
N GLY A 44 2.54 -17.92 -16.70
CA GLY A 44 2.74 -18.55 -18.02
C GLY A 44 3.94 -19.50 -18.11
N GLY A 45 4.75 -19.60 -17.06
CA GLY A 45 5.75 -20.66 -16.86
C GLY A 45 5.60 -21.28 -15.47
N SER A 46 6.08 -22.51 -15.28
CA SER A 46 6.27 -23.04 -13.93
C SER A 46 7.27 -22.14 -13.21
N CYS A 47 6.85 -21.53 -12.11
CA CYS A 47 7.77 -20.76 -11.28
C CYS A 47 8.88 -21.69 -10.82
N PRO A 48 10.15 -21.43 -11.19
CA PRO A 48 11.25 -22.34 -10.87
C PRO A 48 11.25 -22.64 -9.38
N ASN A 49 11.50 -23.90 -9.00
CA ASN A 49 11.50 -24.29 -7.59
C ASN A 49 12.46 -23.38 -6.80
N GLY A 50 11.94 -22.61 -5.84
CA GLY A 50 12.71 -21.59 -5.12
C GLY A 50 12.64 -20.15 -5.65
N SER A 51 11.82 -19.86 -6.66
CA SER A 51 11.53 -18.49 -7.17
C SER A 51 10.40 -17.78 -6.39
N GLY A 52 10.16 -18.23 -5.16
CA GLY A 52 9.06 -17.77 -4.30
C GLY A 52 9.34 -17.90 -2.82
N ARG A 53 10.61 -18.09 -2.42
CA ARG A 53 11.00 -18.31 -1.02
C ARG A 53 10.52 -17.18 -0.10
N TRP A 54 10.42 -15.97 -0.64
CA TRP A 54 9.90 -14.82 0.11
C TRP A 54 8.36 -14.78 0.17
N MET A 55 7.66 -15.42 -0.77
CA MET A 55 6.18 -15.37 -0.86
C MET A 55 5.50 -16.14 0.27
N ASP A 56 6.11 -17.23 0.75
CA ASP A 56 5.59 -18.02 1.88
C ASP A 56 6.11 -17.54 3.24
N ARG A 57 6.96 -16.51 3.26
CA ARG A 57 7.56 -15.99 4.49
C ARG A 57 6.52 -15.23 5.30
N GLN A 58 6.48 -15.50 6.60
CA GLN A 58 5.74 -14.70 7.56
C GLN A 58 6.68 -13.78 8.36
N PRO A 59 6.23 -12.60 8.78
CA PRO A 59 7.01 -11.75 9.68
C PRO A 59 7.25 -12.45 11.02
N ASP A 60 8.46 -12.31 11.55
CA ASP A 60 8.79 -12.78 12.90
C ASP A 60 8.29 -11.80 13.99
N GLY A 61 8.51 -12.14 15.26
CA GLY A 61 8.04 -11.32 16.39
C GLY A 61 8.65 -9.91 16.43
N ALA A 62 9.89 -9.73 16.01
CA ALA A 62 10.54 -8.42 15.97
C ALA A 62 10.02 -7.57 14.81
N GLU A 63 9.78 -8.20 13.66
CA GLU A 63 9.16 -7.56 12.50
C GLU A 63 7.72 -7.13 12.79
N TRP A 64 6.93 -7.98 13.45
CA TRP A 64 5.60 -7.61 13.94
C TRP A 64 5.65 -6.48 14.97
N GLY A 65 6.69 -6.45 15.82
CA GLY A 65 6.94 -5.32 16.71
C GLY A 65 7.14 -4.00 15.96
N THR A 66 7.84 -4.05 14.81
CA THR A 66 8.06 -2.90 13.94
C THR A 66 6.77 -2.42 13.28
N VAL A 67 5.93 -3.35 12.79
CA VAL A 67 4.61 -3.03 12.22
C VAL A 67 3.74 -2.34 13.28
N LYS A 68 3.63 -2.93 14.48
CA LYS A 68 2.84 -2.36 15.59
C LYS A 68 3.34 -0.98 16.02
N TRP A 69 4.66 -0.76 16.01
CA TRP A 69 5.22 0.56 16.29
C TRP A 69 4.84 1.57 15.21
N ALA A 70 4.92 1.22 13.93
CA ALA A 70 4.55 2.10 12.83
C ALA A 70 3.05 2.46 12.87
N GLU A 71 2.19 1.47 13.12
CA GLU A 71 0.76 1.66 13.30
C GLU A 71 0.46 2.67 14.42
N ARG A 72 1.04 2.48 15.60
CA ARG A 72 0.82 3.36 16.77
C ARG A 72 1.28 4.79 16.56
N ASN A 73 2.37 5.00 15.83
CA ASN A 73 3.02 6.32 15.76
C ASN A 73 2.63 7.12 14.49
N TYR A 74 2.31 6.45 13.38
CA TYR A 74 2.17 7.11 12.08
C TYR A 74 0.86 6.81 11.34
N MET A 75 0.09 5.79 11.74
CA MET A 75 -1.18 5.49 11.07
C MET A 75 -2.19 6.62 11.29
N ARG A 76 -2.81 7.08 10.20
CA ARG A 76 -3.84 8.14 10.22
C ARG A 76 -5.23 7.64 9.87
N TYR A 77 -5.32 6.49 9.20
CA TYR A 77 -6.57 5.89 8.77
C TYR A 77 -6.40 4.37 8.69
N ASN A 78 -7.36 3.65 9.25
CA ASN A 78 -7.49 2.21 9.14
C ASN A 78 -8.93 1.87 8.78
N TYR A 79 -9.15 1.20 7.64
CA TYR A 79 -10.49 0.86 7.19
C TYR A 79 -11.15 -0.20 8.08
N CYS A 80 -10.36 -1.04 8.76
CA CYS A 80 -10.83 -2.02 9.74
C CYS A 80 -11.31 -1.37 11.04
N GLU A 81 -11.10 -0.07 11.24
CA GLU A 81 -11.60 0.69 12.40
C GLU A 81 -12.66 1.72 11.98
N ASP A 82 -12.99 1.79 10.69
CA ASP A 82 -13.91 2.78 10.14
C ASP A 82 -15.36 2.26 10.15
N GLY A 83 -15.97 2.27 11.34
CA GLY A 83 -17.36 1.86 11.53
C GLY A 83 -18.38 2.78 10.83
N TRP A 84 -17.99 4.01 10.46
CA TRP A 84 -18.87 4.89 9.69
C TRP A 84 -18.95 4.47 8.23
N ARG A 85 -17.82 4.07 7.65
CA ARG A 85 -17.77 3.51 6.29
C ARG A 85 -18.38 2.12 6.20
N PHE A 86 -18.27 1.32 7.26
CA PHE A 86 -18.78 -0.05 7.32
C PHE A 86 -19.83 -0.22 8.44
N PRO A 87 -21.00 0.44 8.32
CA PRO A 87 -22.02 0.42 9.38
C PRO A 87 -22.70 -0.94 9.57
N GLN A 88 -22.58 -1.84 8.59
CA GLN A 88 -23.18 -3.18 8.62
C GLN A 88 -22.19 -4.26 9.12
N GLY A 89 -21.02 -3.85 9.60
CA GLY A 89 -19.96 -4.75 10.02
C GLY A 89 -18.73 -4.62 9.14
N LEU A 90 -17.58 -4.86 9.77
CA LEU A 90 -16.27 -4.73 9.12
C LEU A 90 -16.02 -5.88 8.15
N PRO A 91 -15.17 -5.67 7.12
CA PRO A 91 -14.70 -6.74 6.24
C PRO A 91 -14.12 -7.93 7.02
N GLY A 92 -14.42 -9.16 6.57
CA GLY A 92 -14.14 -10.37 7.34
C GLY A 92 -12.65 -10.66 7.59
N GLU A 93 -11.76 -10.10 6.78
CA GLU A 93 -10.32 -10.15 6.97
C GLU A 93 -9.84 -9.34 8.17
N CYS A 94 -10.59 -8.33 8.61
CA CYS A 94 -10.21 -7.46 9.73
C CYS A 94 -10.12 -8.19 11.08
N ASN A 95 -10.69 -9.39 11.19
CA ASN A 95 -10.64 -10.22 12.41
C ASN A 95 -9.67 -11.39 12.31
N ARG A 96 -8.88 -11.48 11.22
CA ARG A 96 -7.88 -12.53 11.04
C ARG A 96 -6.57 -12.07 11.68
N HIS A 97 -6.37 -12.44 12.94
CA HIS A 97 -5.13 -12.23 13.68
C HIS A 97 -4.66 -13.55 14.29
#